data_AF-A0A536LSC0-F1
#
_entry.id   AF-A0A536LSC0-F1
#
_cell.length_a   1.000
_cell.length_b   1.000
_cell.length_c   1.000
_cell.angle_alpha   90.00
_cell.angle_beta   90.00
_cell.angle_gamma   90.00
#
_symmetry.space_group_name_H-M   'P 1'
#
loop_
_entity.id
_entity.type
_entity.pdbx_description
1 polymer ?
#
loop_
_entity_poly.entity_id
_entity_poly.type
_entity_poly.pdbx_seq_one_letter_code
_entity_poly.pdbx_strand_id
1 'polypeptide(L)'
;MARVCRTMGLLLQSGLPLMDVLDTVTRVAGNRVIEKAVAMTMQRVRDGATLADALRDTGQFPGMITQLVASGEESGSLASMLGKAAGYYEQQVDNMVSTLATLIEPIMIVVMGGIVGSVIVALYLPIFSLGQAIKGGLK
;
A
#
# COMPACT_ATOMS: atom_id res chain seq x y z
N MET A 1 7.37 -4.19 0.62
CA MET A 1 7.06 -5.61 0.30
C MET A 1 7.30 -5.94 -1.16
N ALA A 2 6.67 -5.26 -2.13
CA ALA A 2 6.91 -5.50 -3.57
C ALA A 2 8.41 -5.60 -3.93
N ARG A 3 9.20 -4.59 -3.52
CA ARG A 3 10.66 -4.56 -3.71
C ARG A 3 11.37 -5.80 -3.17
N VAL A 4 11.01 -6.26 -1.97
CA VAL A 4 11.61 -7.42 -1.30
C VAL A 4 11.31 -8.70 -2.08
N CYS A 5 10.04 -8.96 -2.42
CA CYS A 5 9.67 -10.13 -3.22
C CYS A 5 10.29 -10.11 -4.61
N ARG A 6 10.36 -8.93 -5.25
CA ARG A 6 10.98 -8.74 -6.56
C ARG A 6 12.48 -9.07 -6.52
N THR A 7 13.21 -8.50 -5.55
CA THR A 7 14.65 -8.77 -5.40
C THR A 7 14.90 -10.24 -5.06
N MET A 8 14.13 -10.84 -4.16
CA MET A 8 14.24 -12.27 -3.85
C MET A 8 14.02 -13.13 -5.10
N GLY A 9 12.96 -12.87 -5.86
CA GLY A 9 12.64 -13.61 -7.08
C GLY A 9 13.74 -13.51 -8.14
N LEU A 10 14.29 -12.31 -8.35
CA LEU A 10 15.38 -12.08 -9.31
C LEU A 10 16.68 -12.80 -8.90
N LEU A 11 17.06 -12.74 -7.63
CA LEU A 11 18.28 -13.37 -7.14
C LEU A 11 18.16 -14.90 -7.14
N LEU A 12 17.01 -15.45 -6.76
CA LEU A 12 16.74 -16.89 -6.86
C LEU A 12 16.72 -17.36 -8.32
N GLN A 13 16.15 -16.56 -9.23
CA GLN A 13 16.13 -16.87 -10.66
C GLN A 13 17.54 -16.86 -11.27
N SER A 14 18.45 -16.07 -10.72
CA SER A 14 19.87 -16.06 -11.12
C SER A 14 20.69 -17.18 -10.45
N GLY A 15 20.04 -18.07 -9.69
CA GLY A 15 20.66 -19.25 -9.10
C GLY A 15 21.39 -19.01 -7.79
N LEU A 16 21.22 -17.83 -7.16
CA LEU A 16 21.81 -17.59 -5.84
C LEU A 16 21.14 -18.49 -4.79
N PRO A 17 21.92 -19.09 -3.87
CA PRO A 17 21.36 -19.83 -2.73
C PRO A 17 20.42 -18.96 -1.88
N LEU A 18 19.33 -19.55 -1.40
CA LEU A 18 18.30 -18.84 -0.62
C LEU A 18 18.88 -18.05 0.56
N MET A 19 19.87 -18.60 1.24
CA MET A 19 20.54 -17.94 2.37
C MET A 19 21.23 -16.64 1.98
N ASP A 20 21.93 -16.63 0.84
CA ASP A 20 22.61 -15.44 0.31
C ASP A 20 21.60 -14.41 -0.21
N VAL A 21 20.48 -14.90 -0.78
CA VAL A 21 19.36 -14.05 -1.18
C VAL A 21 18.76 -13.34 0.02
N LEU A 22 18.47 -14.06 1.11
CA LEU A 22 17.89 -13.47 2.34
C LEU A 22 18.84 -12.45 2.97
N ASP A 23 20.16 -12.71 2.97
CA ASP A 23 21.17 -11.78 3.48
C ASP A 23 21.24 -10.51 2.64
N THR A 24 21.23 -10.66 1.31
CA THR A 24 21.18 -9.52 0.38
C THR A 24 19.91 -8.69 0.54
N VAL A 25 18.76 -9.35 0.66
CA VAL A 25 17.45 -8.70 0.78
C VAL A 25 17.29 -7.97 2.12
N THR A 26 17.89 -8.50 3.19
CA THR A 26 17.95 -7.79 4.48
C THR A 26 18.64 -6.44 4.31
N ARG A 27 19.72 -6.34 3.52
CA ARG A 27 20.41 -5.05 3.27
C ARG A 27 19.63 -4.09 2.36
N VAL A 28 18.72 -4.60 1.53
CA VAL A 28 17.99 -3.82 0.49
C VAL A 28 16.57 -3.44 0.93
N ALA A 29 16.04 -4.03 2.01
CA ALA A 29 14.67 -3.82 2.47
C ALA A 29 14.35 -2.35 2.84
N GLY A 30 15.33 -1.60 3.36
CA GLY A 30 15.21 -0.17 3.69
C GLY A 30 14.26 0.17 4.85
N ASN A 31 13.67 -0.84 5.50
CA ASN A 31 12.77 -0.70 6.63
C ASN A 31 13.21 -1.66 7.74
N ARG A 32 13.58 -1.09 8.90
CA ARG A 32 14.04 -1.83 10.09
C ARG A 32 13.11 -2.95 10.55
N VAL A 33 11.80 -2.80 10.37
CA VAL A 33 10.80 -3.84 10.72
C VAL A 33 10.94 -5.04 9.79
N ILE A 34 11.11 -4.78 8.49
CA ILE A 34 11.28 -5.82 7.47
C ILE A 34 12.65 -6.47 7.59
N GLU A 35 13.69 -5.68 7.87
CA GLU A 35 15.04 -6.20 8.12
C GLU A 35 15.05 -7.21 9.26
N LYS A 36 14.42 -6.88 10.39
CA LYS A 36 14.27 -7.83 11.51
C LYS A 36 13.46 -9.06 11.11
N ALA A 37 12.36 -8.89 10.39
CA ALA A 37 11.54 -10.02 9.94
C ALA A 37 12.32 -10.97 9.02
N VAL A 38 13.07 -10.44 8.06
CA VAL A 38 13.90 -11.25 7.15
C VAL A 38 15.04 -11.92 7.90
N ALA A 39 15.68 -11.24 8.86
CA ALA A 39 16.71 -11.83 9.72
C ALA A 39 16.18 -12.99 10.58
N MET A 40 14.98 -12.83 11.17
CA MET A 40 14.32 -13.91 11.91
C MET A 40 13.94 -15.08 10.98
N THR A 41 13.46 -14.78 9.78
CA THR A 41 13.15 -15.78 8.75
C THR A 41 14.39 -16.58 8.41
N MET A 42 15.52 -15.91 8.19
CA MET A 42 16.80 -16.53 7.88
C MET A 42 17.26 -17.48 9.00
N GLN A 43 17.13 -17.08 10.26
CA GLN A 43 17.48 -17.95 11.40
C GLN A 43 16.60 -19.20 11.41
N ARG A 44 15.28 -19.05 11.27
CA ARG A 44 14.33 -20.17 11.25
C ARG A 44 14.60 -21.16 10.11
N VAL A 45 14.95 -20.65 8.93
CA VAL A 45 15.31 -21.48 7.78
C VAL A 45 16.61 -22.25 8.04
N ARG A 46 17.61 -21.65 8.72
CA ARG A 46 18.82 -22.38 9.17
C ARG A 46 18.48 -23.48 10.16
N ASP A 47 17.49 -23.25 11.01
CA ASP A 47 17.00 -24.21 12.00
C ASP A 47 16.11 -25.31 11.37
N GLY A 48 15.91 -25.28 10.04
CA GLY A 48 15.21 -26.32 9.28
C GLY A 48 13.73 -26.04 8.99
N ALA A 49 13.22 -24.86 9.34
CA ALA A 49 11.86 -24.46 8.96
C ALA A 49 11.77 -24.18 7.45
N THR A 50 10.58 -24.41 6.89
CA THR A 50 10.28 -23.95 5.52
C THR A 50 10.32 -22.42 5.46
N LEU A 51 10.66 -21.85 4.31
CA LEU A 51 10.63 -20.41 4.09
C LEU A 51 9.22 -19.86 4.32
N ALA A 52 8.18 -20.57 3.89
CA ALA A 52 6.80 -20.17 4.08
C ALA A 52 6.42 -20.02 5.56
N ASP A 53 6.76 -21.02 6.38
CA ASP A 53 6.48 -20.97 7.81
C ASP A 53 7.38 -19.93 8.50
N ALA A 54 8.64 -19.82 8.10
CA ALA A 54 9.56 -18.83 8.63
C ALA A 54 9.04 -17.40 8.40
N LEU A 55 8.52 -17.10 7.20
CA LEU A 55 7.91 -15.82 6.88
C LEU A 55 6.60 -15.59 7.65
N ARG A 56 5.77 -16.63 7.78
CA ARG A 56 4.48 -16.58 8.49
C ARG A 56 4.65 -16.22 9.96
N ASP A 57 5.64 -16.81 10.63
CA ASP A 57 5.93 -16.57 12.05
C ASP A 57 6.33 -15.13 12.37
N THR A 58 6.85 -14.38 11.38
CA THR A 58 7.19 -12.97 11.58
C THR A 58 5.96 -12.08 11.74
N GLY A 59 4.78 -12.51 11.25
CA GLY A 59 3.57 -11.72 11.19
C GLY A 59 3.64 -10.47 10.30
N GLN A 60 4.78 -10.20 9.65
CA GLN A 60 4.97 -9.02 8.81
C GLN A 60 4.60 -9.27 7.36
N PHE A 61 4.63 -10.54 6.92
CA PHE A 61 4.30 -10.91 5.55
C PHE A 61 2.80 -11.22 5.41
N PRO A 62 2.11 -10.58 4.47
CA PRO A 62 0.72 -10.88 4.12
C PRO A 62 0.51 -12.36 3.80
N GLY A 63 -0.66 -12.89 4.17
CA GLY A 63 -0.99 -14.31 3.98
C GLY A 63 -0.83 -14.79 2.52
N MET A 64 -1.18 -13.95 1.55
CA MET A 64 -1.02 -14.24 0.13
C MET A 64 0.45 -14.52 -0.27
N ILE A 65 1.41 -13.76 0.29
CA ILE A 65 2.84 -13.97 0.01
C ILE A 65 3.28 -15.31 0.58
N THR A 66 2.88 -15.62 1.83
CA THR A 66 3.24 -16.89 2.47
C THR A 66 2.67 -18.10 1.73
N GLN A 67 1.48 -17.99 1.14
CA GLN A 67 0.87 -19.05 0.32
C GLN A 67 1.59 -19.27 -1.00
N LEU A 68 1.94 -18.19 -1.71
CA LEU A 68 2.70 -18.28 -2.94
C LEU A 68 4.10 -18.86 -2.69
N VAL A 69 4.73 -18.47 -1.59
CA VAL A 69 6.02 -19.04 -1.17
C VAL A 69 5.88 -20.52 -0.82
N ALA A 70 4.85 -20.93 -0.06
CA ALA A 70 4.61 -22.34 0.26
C ALA A 70 4.46 -23.20 -0.99
N SER A 71 3.62 -22.76 -1.93
CA SER A 71 3.44 -23.44 -3.21
C SER A 71 4.72 -23.45 -4.05
N GLY A 72 5.51 -22.38 -3.99
CA GLY A 72 6.79 -22.25 -4.67
C GLY A 72 7.88 -23.16 -4.09
N GLU A 73 7.91 -23.36 -2.78
CA GLU A 73 8.82 -24.32 -2.12
C GLU A 73 8.46 -25.76 -2.49
N GLU A 74 7.18 -26.12 -2.41
CA GLU A 74 6.72 -27.49 -2.71
C GLU A 74 6.94 -27.88 -4.18
N SER A 75 6.73 -26.93 -5.10
CA SER A 75 6.89 -27.16 -6.54
C SER A 75 8.28 -26.84 -7.09
N GLY A 76 9.21 -26.37 -6.24
CA GLY A 76 10.54 -25.90 -6.68
C GLY A 76 10.51 -24.65 -7.57
N SER A 77 9.37 -23.93 -7.62
CA SER A 77 9.15 -22.77 -8.48
C SER A 77 9.19 -21.42 -7.74
N LEU A 78 9.91 -21.37 -6.61
CA LEU A 78 9.95 -20.24 -5.68
C LEU A 78 10.22 -18.88 -6.35
N ALA A 79 11.17 -18.83 -7.29
CA ALA A 79 11.48 -17.60 -8.03
C ALA A 79 10.27 -17.07 -8.83
N SER A 80 9.53 -17.95 -9.49
CA SER A 80 8.32 -17.60 -10.25
C SER A 80 7.22 -17.11 -9.32
N MET A 81 7.00 -17.80 -8.19
CA MET A 81 5.96 -17.44 -7.22
C MET A 81 6.25 -16.11 -6.52
N LEU A 82 7.51 -15.83 -6.17
CA LEU A 82 7.92 -14.53 -5.64
C LEU A 82 7.75 -13.41 -6.68
N GLY A 83 8.01 -13.69 -7.96
CA GLY A 83 7.72 -12.77 -9.06
C GLY A 83 6.23 -12.44 -9.16
N LYS A 84 5.35 -13.45 -9.05
CA LYS A 84 3.88 -13.23 -9.00
C LYS A 84 3.47 -12.42 -7.78
N ALA A 85 4.01 -12.72 -6.60
CA ALA A 85 3.74 -11.97 -5.38
C ALA A 85 4.15 -10.49 -5.51
N ALA A 86 5.31 -10.23 -6.13
CA ALA A 86 5.77 -8.88 -6.42
C ALA A 86 4.81 -8.14 -7.37
N GLY A 87 4.45 -8.75 -8.50
CA GLY A 87 3.55 -8.15 -9.48
C GLY A 87 2.17 -7.82 -8.92
N TYR A 88 1.62 -8.69 -8.06
CA TYR A 88 0.35 -8.41 -7.38
C TYR A 88 0.42 -7.17 -6.48
N TYR A 89 1.52 -7.00 -5.74
CA TYR A 89 1.69 -5.81 -4.89
C TYR A 89 2.03 -4.55 -5.67
N GLU A 90 2.78 -4.65 -6.76
CA GLU A 90 3.00 -3.54 -7.71
C GLU A 90 1.64 -3.05 -8.22
N GLN A 91 0.77 -3.97 -8.68
CA GLN A 91 -0.54 -3.62 -9.20
C GLN A 91 -1.51 -3.07 -8.14
N GLN A 92 -1.45 -3.56 -6.90
CA GLN A 92 -2.22 -2.96 -5.81
C GLN A 92 -1.79 -1.51 -5.53
N VAL A 93 -0.48 -1.24 -5.52
CA VAL A 93 0.04 0.13 -5.33
C VAL A 93 -0.42 1.03 -6.47
N ASP A 94 -0.30 0.57 -7.72
CA ASP A 94 -0.75 1.33 -8.89
C ASP A 94 -2.26 1.63 -8.83
N ASN A 95 -3.08 0.64 -8.46
CA ASN A 95 -4.52 0.81 -8.29
C ASN A 95 -4.86 1.82 -7.18
N MET A 96 -4.14 1.79 -6.05
CA MET A 96 -4.31 2.76 -4.97
C MET A 96 -3.96 4.18 -5.44
N VAL A 97 -2.83 4.35 -6.14
CA VAL A 97 -2.42 5.64 -6.68
C VAL A 97 -3.45 6.18 -7.68
N SER A 98 -3.92 5.34 -8.59
CA SER A 98 -4.96 5.69 -9.56
C SER A 98 -6.26 6.13 -8.88
N THR A 99 -6.72 5.35 -7.89
CA THR A 99 -7.94 5.68 -7.13
C THR A 99 -7.81 7.02 -6.41
N LEU A 100 -6.67 7.27 -5.77
CA LEU A 100 -6.42 8.56 -5.12
C LEU A 100 -6.44 9.71 -6.12
N ALA A 101 -5.86 9.53 -7.31
CA ALA A 101 -5.90 10.54 -8.36
C ALA A 101 -7.34 10.81 -8.85
N THR A 102 -8.16 9.77 -9.01
CA THR A 102 -9.58 9.94 -9.41
C THR A 102 -10.40 10.69 -8.36
N LEU A 103 -10.07 10.56 -7.06
CA LEU A 103 -10.77 11.28 -5.98
C LEU A 103 -10.46 12.78 -5.94
N ILE A 104 -9.39 13.24 -6.59
CA ILE A 104 -9.03 14.67 -6.62
C ILE A 104 -10.12 15.50 -7.30
N GLU A 105 -10.68 15.03 -8.41
CA GLU A 105 -11.71 15.77 -9.18
C GLU A 105 -13.00 16.01 -8.36
N PRO A 106 -13.63 14.99 -7.74
CA PRO A 106 -14.80 15.21 -6.87
C PRO A 106 -14.52 16.17 -5.70
N ILE A 107 -13.34 16.07 -5.06
CA ILE A 107 -12.97 16.95 -3.95
C ILE A 107 -12.90 18.40 -4.42
N MET A 108 -12.31 18.66 -5.59
CA MET A 108 -12.23 19.99 -6.18
C MET A 108 -13.63 20.58 -6.43
N ILE A 109 -14.57 19.78 -6.95
CA ILE A 109 -15.97 20.22 -7.18
C ILE A 109 -16.65 20.57 -5.85
N VAL A 110 -16.49 19.75 -4.81
CA VAL A 110 -17.08 20.00 -3.48
C VAL A 110 -16.52 21.29 -2.87
N VAL A 111 -15.20 21.51 -2.95
CA VAL A 111 -14.55 22.73 -2.46
C VAL A 111 -15.04 23.95 -3.24
N MET A 112 -15.09 23.86 -4.57
CA MET A 112 -15.56 24.96 -5.42
C MET A 112 -17.03 25.29 -5.16
N GLY A 113 -17.88 24.26 -5.03
CA GLY A 113 -19.28 24.40 -4.67
C GLY A 113 -19.47 25.06 -3.30
N GLY A 114 -18.63 24.70 -2.32
CA GLY A 114 -18.61 25.33 -1.00
C GLY A 114 -18.27 26.82 -1.07
N ILE A 115 -17.23 27.18 -1.83
CA ILE A 115 -16.83 28.58 -2.04
C ILE A 115 -17.97 29.37 -2.70
N VAL A 116 -18.48 28.90 -3.84
CA VAL A 116 -19.55 29.60 -4.57
C VAL A 116 -20.82 29.69 -3.74
N GLY A 117 -21.21 28.61 -3.07
CA GLY A 117 -22.37 28.57 -2.18
C GLY A 117 -22.25 29.58 -1.03
N SER A 118 -21.07 29.68 -0.41
CA SER A 118 -20.84 30.66 0.66
C SER A 118 -20.97 32.10 0.17
N VAL A 119 -20.48 32.42 -1.04
CA VAL A 119 -20.59 33.74 -1.65
C VAL A 119 -22.06 34.09 -1.90
N ILE A 120 -22.85 33.16 -2.44
CA ILE A 120 -24.29 33.37 -2.67
C ILE A 120 -24.99 33.69 -1.36
N VAL A 121 -24.79 32.89 -0.31
CA VAL A 121 -25.42 33.13 1.01
C VAL A 121 -25.03 34.50 1.56
N ALA A 122 -23.75 34.88 1.47
CA ALA A 122 -23.25 36.16 1.94
C ALA A 122 -23.87 37.35 1.19
N LEU A 123 -24.21 37.21 -0.09
CA LEU A 123 -24.86 38.25 -0.89
C LEU A 123 -26.37 38.34 -0.64
N TYR A 124 -27.05 37.23 -0.38
CA TYR A 124 -28.50 37.20 -0.17
C TYR A 124 -28.93 37.63 1.23
N LEU A 125 -28.15 37.33 2.28
CA LEU A 125 -28.49 37.70 3.67
C LEU A 125 -28.73 39.22 3.85
N PRO A 126 -27.90 40.14 3.33
CA PRO A 126 -28.13 41.58 3.41
C PRO A 126 -29.38 42.05 2.67
N ILE A 127 -29.69 41.43 1.54
CA ILE A 127 -30.90 41.77 0.77
C ILE A 127 -32.15 41.41 1.58
N PHE A 128 -32.12 40.25 2.24
CA PHE A 128 -33.22 39.81 3.09
C PHE A 128 -33.40 40.71 4.32
N SER A 129 -32.29 41.13 4.96
CA SER A 129 -32.35 42.03 6.10
C SER A 129 -32.83 43.43 5.73
N LEU A 130 -32.42 43.97 4.58
CA LEU A 130 -32.93 45.24 4.03
C LEU A 130 -34.43 45.16 3.73
N GLY A 131 -34.90 44.04 3.14
CA GLY A 131 -36.33 43.83 2.89
C GLY A 131 -37.17 43.79 4.17
N GLN A 132 -36.66 43.20 5.25
CA GLN A 132 -37.33 43.21 6.55
C GLN A 132 -37.32 44.60 7.20
N ALA A 133 -36.21 45.33 7.13
CA ALA A 133 -36.11 46.69 7.66
C ALA A 133 -37.11 47.65 7.00
N ILE A 134 -37.29 47.55 5.68
CA ILE A 134 -38.27 48.35 4.93
C ILE A 134 -39.71 47.98 5.33
N LYS A 135 -40.02 46.69 5.51
CA LYS A 135 -41.34 46.25 6.00
C LYS A 135 -41.61 46.67 7.46
N GLY A 136 -40.58 46.75 8.29
CA GLY A 136 -40.68 47.15 9.70
C GLY A 136 -40.86 48.67 9.90
N GLY A 137 -40.31 49.50 9.02
CA GLY A 137 -40.44 50.97 9.07
C GLY A 137 -41.75 51.54 8.49
N LEU A 138 -42.65 50.68 8.00
CA LEU A 138 -43.96 51.04 7.44
C LEU A 138 -45.12 50.87 8.45
N LYS A 139 -44.81 50.86 9.76
CA LYS A 139 -45.80 50.96 10.85
C LYS A 139 -45.66 52.28 11.57
#